data_AF-A0A4R2TZG5-F1
#
_entry.id   AF-A0A4R2TZG5-F1
#
_cell.length_a   1.000
_cell.length_b   1.000
_cell.length_c   1.000
_cell.angle_alpha   90.00
_cell.angle_beta   90.00
_cell.angle_gamma   90.00
#
_symmetry.space_group_name_H-M   'P 1'
#
loop_
_entity.id
_entity.type
_entity.pdbx_description
1 polymer ?
#
loop_
_entity_poly.entity_id
_entity_poly.type
_entity_poly.pdbx_seq_one_letter_code
_entity_poly.pdbx_strand_id
1 'polypeptide(L)'
;MTGSDEMARRTILQRVLAMGAIGLTIGARSRSQAAPRPSPDTALRWGIDYGATTDPALARACALLVLEPHHARPIAPLRGPGSILLGYVSFGEVERSRLYFAALDKAGALNAANPNWPDARLADLRHPAWRAAVLDRLVPAILALGYDGIFIDTMDNAEAMERQDPVANTGMVAAGATLIAAVRARFPKFRIMLNRGYALLPDVAPKIDYLLGEAMASRWNFAAKRYELLGESDWAWQAGRLRAARARNPALALMTLDYWNPADTTQIAALYARERAAGFSPYVATLALDRLMPEPTG
;
A
#
# COMPACT_ATOMS: atom_id res chain seq x y z
N MET A 1 -62.40 -14.18 20.29
CA MET A 1 -63.35 -15.22 19.84
C MET A 1 -63.58 -14.98 18.36
N THR A 2 -63.39 -15.99 17.48
CA THR A 2 -63.84 -16.09 16.05
C THR A 2 -63.59 -14.89 15.11
N GLY A 3 -63.06 -14.96 13.89
CA GLY A 3 -62.82 -16.05 12.91
C GLY A 3 -62.84 -15.32 11.54
N SER A 4 -61.83 -15.42 10.67
CA SER A 4 -61.62 -16.48 9.66
C SER A 4 -62.58 -16.42 8.47
N ASP A 5 -62.02 -16.39 7.26
CA ASP A 5 -62.57 -16.91 5.98
C ASP A 5 -63.79 -16.19 5.34
N GLU A 6 -64.06 -16.25 4.02
CA GLU A 6 -63.38 -16.95 2.91
C GLU A 6 -63.64 -16.29 1.52
N MET A 7 -62.92 -16.80 0.50
CA MET A 7 -63.28 -16.93 -0.94
C MET A 7 -64.73 -16.58 -1.39
N ALA A 8 -65.05 -16.12 -2.60
CA ALA A 8 -64.73 -16.64 -3.96
C ALA A 8 -65.44 -15.73 -5.01
N ARG A 9 -65.35 -15.86 -6.35
CA ARG A 9 -64.43 -16.42 -7.38
C ARG A 9 -65.10 -16.08 -8.75
N ARG A 10 -64.34 -15.77 -9.81
CA ARG A 10 -64.69 -16.21 -11.19
C ARG A 10 -63.49 -16.17 -12.14
N THR A 11 -63.42 -17.18 -12.99
CA THR A 11 -62.24 -17.57 -13.79
C THR A 11 -62.65 -17.65 -15.26
N ILE A 12 -61.81 -17.20 -16.19
CA ILE A 12 -61.71 -17.83 -17.52
C ILE A 12 -60.24 -18.09 -17.82
N LEU A 13 -60.01 -19.26 -18.42
CA LEU A 13 -58.74 -19.91 -18.65
C LEU A 13 -58.42 -19.87 -20.15
N GLN A 14 -57.17 -19.63 -20.54
CA GLN A 14 -56.64 -20.19 -21.79
C GLN A 14 -55.19 -20.62 -21.61
N ARG A 15 -54.90 -21.85 -22.04
CA ARG A 15 -53.59 -22.51 -21.93
C ARG A 15 -52.90 -22.51 -23.29
N VAL A 16 -51.60 -22.24 -23.31
CA VAL A 16 -50.68 -22.90 -24.24
C VAL A 16 -49.52 -23.45 -23.43
N LEU A 17 -49.20 -24.72 -23.65
CA LEU A 17 -48.13 -25.46 -23.01
C LEU A 17 -47.10 -25.77 -24.09
N ALA A 18 -45.85 -25.37 -23.90
CA ALA A 18 -44.72 -25.83 -24.70
C ALA A 18 -43.55 -26.15 -23.75
N MET A 19 -42.91 -27.30 -23.97
CA MET A 19 -41.98 -27.90 -23.02
C MET A 19 -40.54 -27.43 -23.20
N GLY A 20 -39.77 -27.53 -22.11
CA GLY A 20 -38.42 -28.09 -22.19
C GLY A 20 -37.24 -27.11 -22.20
N ALA A 21 -36.65 -26.90 -21.01
CA ALA A 21 -35.22 -27.11 -20.75
C ALA A 21 -34.89 -26.70 -19.30
N ILE A 22 -34.60 -27.67 -18.43
CA ILE A 22 -33.94 -27.38 -17.15
C ILE A 22 -32.46 -27.17 -17.46
N GLY A 23 -32.08 -25.91 -17.67
CA GLY A 23 -30.68 -25.52 -17.82
C GLY A 23 -29.94 -25.66 -16.50
N LEU A 24 -29.15 -26.72 -16.33
CA LEU A 24 -28.13 -26.82 -15.30
C LEU A 24 -27.07 -25.75 -15.54
N THR A 25 -27.26 -24.56 -14.94
CA THR A 25 -26.21 -23.54 -14.88
C THR A 25 -25.13 -24.01 -13.93
N ILE A 26 -24.19 -24.80 -14.46
CA ILE A 26 -22.92 -25.07 -13.81
C ILE A 26 -22.24 -23.71 -13.62
N GLY A 27 -22.29 -23.20 -12.38
CA GLY A 27 -21.66 -21.95 -12.03
C GLY A 27 -20.16 -22.07 -12.25
N ALA A 28 -19.69 -21.57 -13.39
CA ALA A 28 -18.28 -21.38 -13.67
C ALA A 28 -17.75 -20.38 -12.64
N ARG A 29 -17.26 -20.89 -11.50
CA ARG A 29 -16.45 -20.12 -10.57
C ARG A 29 -15.32 -19.53 -11.38
N SER A 30 -15.37 -18.23 -11.63
CA SER A 30 -14.25 -17.51 -12.23
C SER A 30 -13.05 -17.78 -11.34
N ARG A 31 -12.09 -18.56 -11.84
CA ARG A 31 -10.78 -18.60 -11.22
C ARG A 31 -10.31 -17.16 -11.31
N SER A 32 -10.23 -16.49 -10.16
CA SER A 32 -9.45 -15.27 -10.01
C SER A 32 -8.01 -15.66 -10.35
N GLN A 33 -7.70 -15.55 -11.63
CA GLN A 33 -6.35 -15.56 -12.15
C GLN A 33 -5.75 -14.29 -11.55
N ALA A 34 -4.74 -14.44 -10.69
CA ALA A 34 -4.03 -13.30 -10.16
C ALA A 34 -3.57 -12.46 -11.37
N ALA A 35 -3.87 -11.16 -11.35
CA ALA A 35 -3.52 -10.28 -12.46
C ALA A 35 -2.04 -10.49 -12.84
N PRO A 36 -1.73 -10.65 -14.15
CA PRO A 36 -0.37 -10.95 -14.59
C PRO A 36 0.60 -9.95 -13.95
N ARG A 37 1.69 -10.45 -13.38
CA ARG A 37 2.73 -9.59 -12.81
C ARG A 37 3.25 -8.70 -13.95
N PRO A 38 3.34 -7.37 -13.75
CA PRO A 38 4.04 -6.53 -14.69
C PRO A 38 5.47 -7.03 -14.89
N SER A 39 6.01 -6.88 -16.11
CA SER A 39 7.42 -7.19 -16.34
C SER A 39 8.29 -6.30 -15.44
N PRO A 40 9.28 -6.85 -14.71
CA PRO A 40 10.15 -6.05 -13.84
C PRO A 40 10.96 -5.00 -14.61
N ASP A 41 11.08 -5.15 -15.93
CA ASP A 41 11.88 -4.31 -16.83
C ASP A 41 11.07 -3.17 -17.49
N THR A 42 9.77 -3.07 -17.23
CA THR A 42 8.91 -1.99 -17.76
C THR A 42 8.49 -1.08 -16.62
N ALA A 43 8.89 0.20 -16.68
CA ALA A 43 8.52 1.19 -15.68
C ALA A 43 6.99 1.32 -15.57
N LEU A 44 6.47 1.12 -14.36
CA LEU A 44 5.05 1.19 -14.09
C LEU A 44 4.60 2.63 -13.92
N ARG A 45 3.49 3.00 -14.57
CA ARG A 45 2.74 4.20 -14.18
C ARG A 45 1.98 3.90 -12.89
N TRP A 46 2.34 4.58 -11.81
CA TRP A 46 1.77 4.37 -10.49
C TRP A 46 1.51 5.71 -9.78
N GLY A 47 0.89 5.66 -8.61
CA GLY A 47 0.70 6.85 -7.78
C GLY A 47 0.30 6.53 -6.34
N ILE A 48 0.40 7.55 -5.49
CA ILE A 48 -0.08 7.54 -4.10
C ILE A 48 -1.08 8.68 -3.91
N ASP A 49 -2.18 8.39 -3.21
CA ASP A 49 -3.14 9.39 -2.75
C ASP A 49 -3.76 9.03 -1.38
N TYR A 50 -3.33 9.77 -0.36
CA TYR A 50 -3.85 9.74 1.01
C TYR A 50 -5.00 10.75 1.22
N GLY A 51 -5.43 11.47 0.18
CA GLY A 51 -6.59 12.33 0.19
C GLY A 51 -7.92 11.56 0.24
N ALA A 52 -8.96 12.24 0.72
CA ALA A 52 -10.32 11.68 0.78
C ALA A 52 -11.02 11.63 -0.59
N THR A 53 -10.58 12.46 -1.55
CA THR A 53 -11.24 12.71 -2.84
C THR A 53 -10.32 12.41 -4.02
N THR A 54 -9.93 11.14 -4.16
CA THR A 54 -9.12 10.65 -5.29
C THR A 54 -9.85 10.81 -6.63
N ASP A 55 -9.20 11.45 -7.61
CA ASP A 55 -9.72 11.57 -8.98
C ASP A 55 -9.79 10.19 -9.68
N PRO A 56 -10.98 9.68 -10.04
CA PRO A 56 -11.12 8.40 -10.73
C PRO A 56 -10.45 8.37 -12.11
N ALA A 57 -10.36 9.47 -12.85
CA ALA A 57 -9.76 9.50 -14.17
C ALA A 57 -8.24 9.29 -14.09
N LEU A 58 -7.57 9.96 -13.13
CA LEU A 58 -6.15 9.74 -12.86
C LEU A 58 -5.91 8.34 -12.27
N ALA A 59 -6.69 7.93 -11.27
CA ALA A 59 -6.56 6.65 -10.59
C ALA A 59 -6.67 5.45 -11.54
N ARG A 60 -7.68 5.43 -12.42
CA ARG A 60 -7.92 4.35 -13.38
C ARG A 60 -6.85 4.22 -14.45
N ALA A 61 -5.98 5.21 -14.58
CA ALA A 61 -4.89 5.23 -15.54
C ALA A 61 -3.53 4.88 -14.91
N CYS A 62 -3.50 4.54 -13.62
CA CYS A 62 -2.37 3.93 -12.92
C CYS A 62 -2.46 2.38 -12.98
N ALA A 63 -1.33 1.71 -13.23
CA ALA A 63 -1.21 0.26 -13.12
C ALA A 63 -1.12 -0.20 -11.65
N LEU A 64 -0.60 0.67 -10.76
CA LEU A 64 -0.57 0.48 -9.32
C LEU A 64 -0.95 1.77 -8.60
N LEU A 65 -1.77 1.68 -7.56
CA LEU A 65 -2.30 2.82 -6.82
C LEU A 65 -2.25 2.54 -5.32
N VAL A 66 -1.58 3.40 -4.55
CA VAL A 66 -1.55 3.35 -3.07
C VAL A 66 -2.55 4.35 -2.52
N LEU A 67 -3.42 3.92 -1.60
CA LEU A 67 -4.46 4.77 -1.00
C LEU A 67 -4.49 4.63 0.52
N GLU A 68 -4.86 5.69 1.24
CA GLU A 68 -5.26 5.59 2.66
C GLU A 68 -6.60 4.84 2.77
N PRO A 69 -6.64 3.63 3.38
CA PRO A 69 -7.83 2.80 3.43
C PRO A 69 -8.92 3.27 4.41
N HIS A 70 -8.63 4.20 5.33
CA HIS A 70 -9.57 4.65 6.34
C HIS A 70 -10.56 5.75 5.87
N HIS A 71 -10.37 6.35 4.69
CA HIS A 71 -11.38 7.24 4.12
C HIS A 71 -12.63 6.47 3.69
N ALA A 72 -13.80 6.96 4.06
CA ALA A 72 -15.09 6.37 3.72
C ALA A 72 -15.47 6.62 2.23
N ARG A 73 -14.72 6.01 1.31
CA ARG A 73 -14.93 6.11 -0.15
C ARG A 73 -14.97 4.73 -0.82
N PRO A 74 -15.84 4.52 -1.83
CA PRO A 74 -15.81 3.30 -2.63
C PRO A 74 -14.53 3.25 -3.48
N ILE A 75 -13.79 2.13 -3.42
CA ILE A 75 -12.57 1.97 -4.24
C ILE A 75 -12.86 1.46 -5.67
N ALA A 76 -14.05 0.92 -5.93
CA ALA A 76 -14.41 0.38 -7.24
C ALA A 76 -14.32 1.40 -8.40
N PRO A 77 -14.75 2.68 -8.26
CA PRO A 77 -14.55 3.70 -9.28
C PRO A 77 -13.09 4.04 -9.58
N LEU A 78 -12.18 3.77 -8.63
CA LEU A 78 -10.75 4.05 -8.77
C LEU A 78 -9.99 2.95 -9.52
N ARG A 79 -10.63 1.80 -9.78
CA ARG A 79 -10.00 0.63 -10.42
C ARG A 79 -9.94 0.77 -11.94
N GLY A 80 -8.72 0.83 -12.45
CA GLY A 80 -8.41 0.72 -13.88
C GLY A 80 -8.43 -0.74 -14.37
N PRO A 81 -8.48 -0.99 -15.69
CA PRO A 81 -8.29 -2.33 -16.23
C PRO A 81 -6.95 -2.93 -15.79
N GLY A 82 -6.98 -3.97 -14.97
CA GLY A 82 -5.78 -4.64 -14.43
C GLY A 82 -5.04 -3.88 -13.33
N SER A 83 -5.56 -2.75 -12.82
CA SER A 83 -4.87 -1.95 -11.79
C SER A 83 -4.80 -2.67 -10.44
N ILE A 84 -3.64 -2.60 -9.78
CA ILE A 84 -3.41 -3.11 -8.43
C ILE A 84 -3.60 -1.98 -7.42
N LEU A 85 -4.53 -2.13 -6.47
CA LEU A 85 -4.75 -1.16 -5.40
C LEU A 85 -4.13 -1.67 -4.09
N LEU A 86 -3.28 -0.86 -3.47
CA LEU A 86 -2.64 -1.14 -2.18
C LEU A 86 -3.20 -0.20 -1.09
N GLY A 87 -3.52 -0.75 0.08
CA GLY A 87 -3.86 0.06 1.25
C GLY A 87 -2.60 0.47 2.01
N TYR A 88 -2.47 1.76 2.32
CA TYR A 88 -1.45 2.26 3.24
C TYR A 88 -1.56 1.62 4.63
N VAL A 89 -0.42 1.24 5.22
CA VAL A 89 -0.32 0.84 6.62
C VAL A 89 1.09 1.10 7.15
N SER A 90 1.20 1.94 8.18
CA SER A 90 2.44 2.07 8.96
C SER A 90 2.65 0.84 9.83
N PHE A 91 3.85 0.23 9.75
CA PHE A 91 4.23 -0.91 10.61
C PHE A 91 5.18 -0.51 11.74
N GLY A 92 5.92 0.58 11.58
CA GLY A 92 6.83 1.13 12.60
C GLY A 92 6.22 2.23 13.48
N GLU A 93 5.01 2.71 13.18
CA GLU A 93 4.36 3.80 13.94
C GLU A 93 2.84 3.61 14.07
N VAL A 94 2.26 4.24 15.10
CA VAL A 94 0.82 4.37 15.29
C VAL A 94 0.45 5.81 15.65
N GLU A 95 -0.34 6.47 14.80
CA GLU A 95 -0.96 7.75 15.13
C GLU A 95 -2.01 7.61 16.23
N ARG A 96 -2.09 8.62 17.11
CA ARG A 96 -3.13 8.78 18.16
C ARG A 96 -4.56 8.74 17.63
N SER A 97 -4.78 9.15 16.38
CA SER A 97 -6.07 9.13 15.69
C SER A 97 -6.62 7.72 15.45
N ARG A 98 -5.76 6.70 15.41
CA ARG A 98 -6.14 5.34 15.00
C ARG A 98 -6.90 4.65 16.14
N LEU A 99 -8.03 4.01 15.82
CA LEU A 99 -8.94 3.32 16.76
C LEU A 99 -8.32 2.15 17.57
N TYR A 100 -7.06 1.82 17.33
CA TYR A 100 -6.30 0.79 18.05
C TYR A 100 -5.17 1.37 18.92
N PHE A 101 -4.90 2.67 18.86
CA PHE A 101 -3.83 3.33 19.62
C PHE A 101 -3.92 3.07 21.13
N ALA A 102 -5.05 3.42 21.75
CA ALA A 102 -5.20 3.35 23.21
C ALA A 102 -5.05 1.92 23.78
N ALA A 103 -5.42 0.90 22.99
CA ALA A 103 -5.24 -0.50 23.38
C ALA A 103 -3.77 -0.93 23.33
N LEU A 104 -3.00 -0.44 22.34
CA LEU A 104 -1.57 -0.71 22.21
C LEU A 104 -0.72 0.05 23.22
N ASP A 105 -1.05 1.32 23.47
CA ASP A 105 -0.38 2.15 24.49
C ASP A 105 -0.56 1.53 25.89
N LYS A 106 -1.81 1.16 26.24
CA LYS A 106 -2.11 0.42 27.48
C LYS A 106 -1.39 -0.93 27.58
N ALA A 107 -1.14 -1.59 26.44
CA ALA A 107 -0.41 -2.85 26.40
C ALA A 107 1.12 -2.69 26.47
N GLY A 108 1.66 -1.46 26.51
CA GLY A 108 3.10 -1.21 26.47
C GLY A 108 3.74 -1.46 25.09
N ALA A 109 2.94 -1.51 24.02
CA ALA A 109 3.41 -1.82 22.66
C ALA A 109 3.96 -0.60 21.90
N LEU A 110 3.93 0.60 22.49
CA LEU A 110 4.29 1.87 21.85
C LEU A 110 5.39 2.59 22.63
N ASN A 111 6.50 2.89 21.95
CA ASN A 111 7.66 3.63 22.45
C ASN A 111 7.47 5.15 22.29
N ALA A 112 8.54 5.95 22.23
CA ALA A 112 8.46 7.42 22.15
C ALA A 112 7.69 7.95 20.92
N ALA A 113 7.33 9.25 20.94
CA ALA A 113 6.74 9.92 19.79
C ALA A 113 7.79 10.22 18.70
N ASN A 114 7.38 10.23 17.43
CA ASN A 114 8.24 10.67 16.32
C ASN A 114 8.43 12.19 16.41
N PRO A 115 9.68 12.73 16.45
CA PRO A 115 9.91 14.17 16.53
C PRO A 115 9.35 15.01 15.37
N ASN A 116 9.23 14.43 14.17
CA ASN A 116 8.65 15.08 12.99
C ASN A 116 7.13 14.91 12.90
N TRP A 117 6.58 13.88 13.55
CA TRP A 117 5.17 13.52 13.55
C TRP A 117 4.72 13.26 15.00
N PRO A 118 4.51 14.31 15.82
CA PRO A 118 4.37 14.17 17.28
C PRO A 118 3.11 13.42 17.74
N ASP A 119 2.13 13.23 16.85
CA ASP A 119 0.95 12.41 17.09
C ASP A 119 1.17 10.92 16.76
N ALA A 120 2.27 10.56 16.13
CA ALA A 120 2.70 9.18 15.89
C ALA A 120 3.64 8.69 17.00
N ARG A 121 3.39 7.49 17.51
CA ARG A 121 4.26 6.78 18.46
C ARG A 121 4.94 5.61 17.76
N LEU A 122 6.23 5.41 18.02
CA LEU A 122 7.00 4.28 17.48
C LEU A 122 6.43 2.96 18.01
N ALA A 123 6.17 1.97 17.15
CA ALA A 123 5.67 0.66 17.56
C ALA A 123 6.82 -0.29 17.93
N ASP A 124 6.70 -1.05 19.03
CA ASP A 124 7.63 -2.15 19.32
C ASP A 124 7.28 -3.37 18.45
N LEU A 125 8.12 -3.65 17.44
CA LEU A 125 7.95 -4.73 16.49
C LEU A 125 8.04 -6.14 17.13
N ARG A 126 8.67 -6.24 18.30
CA ARG A 126 8.82 -7.47 19.09
C ARG A 126 7.57 -7.75 19.93
N HIS A 127 6.76 -6.72 20.22
CA HIS A 127 5.67 -6.83 21.17
C HIS A 127 4.49 -7.67 20.62
N PRO A 128 4.02 -8.70 21.34
CA PRO A 128 3.02 -9.63 20.82
C PRO A 128 1.68 -8.96 20.48
N ALA A 129 1.28 -7.93 21.24
CA ALA A 129 0.04 -7.19 20.96
C ALA A 129 0.11 -6.40 19.63
N TRP A 130 1.29 -5.88 19.25
CA TRP A 130 1.45 -5.21 17.96
C TRP A 130 1.44 -6.21 16.80
N ARG A 131 2.20 -7.30 16.94
CA ARG A 131 2.21 -8.40 15.98
C ARG A 131 0.82 -8.98 15.74
N ALA A 132 0.02 -9.17 16.79
CA ALA A 132 -1.38 -9.58 16.69
C ALA A 132 -2.24 -8.52 16.01
N ALA A 133 -2.13 -7.24 16.39
CA ALA A 133 -2.88 -6.16 15.73
C ALA A 133 -2.64 -6.13 14.21
N VAL A 134 -1.39 -6.23 13.76
CA VAL A 134 -1.04 -6.27 12.33
C VAL A 134 -1.65 -7.50 11.64
N LEU A 135 -1.45 -8.71 12.18
CA LEU A 135 -1.82 -9.97 11.52
C LEU A 135 -3.32 -10.30 11.59
N ASP A 136 -4.00 -9.94 12.68
CA ASP A 136 -5.39 -10.31 12.97
C ASP A 136 -6.38 -9.16 12.72
N ARG A 137 -5.94 -7.91 12.66
CA ARG A 137 -6.81 -6.74 12.46
C ARG A 137 -6.43 -5.88 11.25
N LEU A 138 -5.21 -5.33 11.19
CA LEU A 138 -4.88 -4.31 10.19
C LEU A 138 -4.84 -4.87 8.77
N VAL A 139 -4.05 -5.92 8.52
CA VAL A 139 -3.96 -6.53 7.19
C VAL A 139 -5.29 -7.18 6.76
N PRO A 140 -6.01 -7.94 7.61
CA PRO A 140 -7.35 -8.41 7.30
C PRO A 140 -8.36 -7.32 6.96
N ALA A 141 -8.34 -6.17 7.64
CA ALA A 141 -9.27 -5.08 7.36
C ALA A 141 -9.04 -4.48 5.96
N ILE A 142 -7.77 -4.26 5.58
CA ILE A 142 -7.42 -3.76 4.23
C ILE A 142 -7.84 -4.77 3.15
N LEU A 143 -7.62 -6.07 3.37
CA LEU A 143 -8.11 -7.12 2.47
C LEU A 143 -9.64 -7.14 2.37
N ALA A 144 -10.36 -6.96 3.49
CA ALA A 144 -11.82 -6.95 3.54
C ALA A 144 -12.45 -5.74 2.82
N LEU A 145 -11.73 -4.61 2.77
CA LEU A 145 -12.10 -3.44 1.94
C LEU A 145 -11.91 -3.68 0.43
N GLY A 146 -11.35 -4.82 0.02
CA GLY A 146 -11.20 -5.21 -1.38
C GLY A 146 -9.93 -4.70 -2.06
N TYR A 147 -8.89 -4.34 -1.30
CA TYR A 147 -7.57 -4.05 -1.82
C TYR A 147 -6.83 -5.32 -2.28
N ASP A 148 -5.90 -5.18 -3.22
CA ASP A 148 -5.07 -6.28 -3.74
C ASP A 148 -3.81 -6.53 -2.88
N GLY A 149 -3.47 -5.57 -2.01
CA GLY A 149 -2.28 -5.62 -1.18
C GLY A 149 -2.17 -4.47 -0.18
N ILE A 150 -0.98 -4.36 0.42
CA ILE A 150 -0.58 -3.31 1.34
C ILE A 150 0.69 -2.59 0.89
N PHE A 151 0.75 -1.32 1.24
CA PHE A 151 1.96 -0.51 1.27
C PHE A 151 2.39 -0.38 2.74
N ILE A 152 3.51 -1.01 3.08
CA ILE A 152 4.10 -1.02 4.42
C ILE A 152 5.03 0.16 4.57
N ASP A 153 4.77 1.01 5.56
CA ASP A 153 5.55 2.22 5.81
C ASP A 153 6.31 2.20 7.16
N THR A 154 7.21 3.17 7.33
CA THR A 154 7.97 3.50 8.56
C THR A 154 8.90 2.42 9.12
N MET A 155 9.27 1.41 8.32
CA MET A 155 10.13 0.30 8.78
C MET A 155 11.60 0.69 9.04
N ASP A 156 12.06 1.85 8.56
CA ASP A 156 13.36 2.43 8.92
C ASP A 156 13.49 2.66 10.44
N ASN A 157 12.37 2.83 11.15
CA ASN A 157 12.34 3.02 12.60
C ASN A 157 12.97 1.87 13.38
N ALA A 158 12.93 0.65 12.85
CA ALA A 158 13.56 -0.52 13.49
C ALA A 158 15.08 -0.33 13.64
N GLU A 159 15.75 0.08 12.56
CA GLU A 159 17.19 0.37 12.53
C GLU A 159 17.52 1.65 13.31
N ALA A 160 16.65 2.68 13.23
CA ALA A 160 16.83 3.90 13.99
C ALA A 160 16.77 3.65 15.51
N MET A 161 15.82 2.85 15.97
CA MET A 161 15.66 2.49 17.39
C MET A 161 16.82 1.62 17.90
N GLU A 162 17.23 0.59 17.14
CA GLU A 162 18.41 -0.22 17.49
C GLU A 162 19.70 0.62 17.54
N ARG A 163 19.87 1.57 16.62
CA ARG A 163 21.04 2.47 16.64
C ARG A 163 21.00 3.48 17.79
N GLN A 164 19.82 3.91 18.22
CA GLN A 164 19.66 4.87 19.32
C GLN A 164 19.85 4.22 20.69
N ASP A 165 19.34 3.00 20.89
CA ASP A 165 19.59 2.19 22.09
C ASP A 165 19.74 0.71 21.70
N PRO A 166 20.99 0.26 21.43
CA PRO A 166 21.27 -1.10 21.00
C PRO A 166 20.92 -2.19 22.02
N VAL A 167 20.73 -1.83 23.29
CA VAL A 167 20.42 -2.77 24.37
C VAL A 167 18.91 -2.88 24.55
N ALA A 168 18.20 -1.76 24.75
CA ALA A 168 16.76 -1.77 24.97
C ALA A 168 15.97 -2.16 23.72
N ASN A 169 16.43 -1.75 22.52
CA ASN A 169 15.75 -1.99 21.25
C ASN A 169 16.31 -3.19 20.46
N THR A 170 17.17 -4.01 21.07
CA THR A 170 17.76 -5.18 20.40
C THR A 170 16.68 -6.09 19.77
N GLY A 171 16.89 -6.49 18.51
CA GLY A 171 16.02 -7.43 17.78
C GLY A 171 14.80 -6.82 17.10
N MET A 172 14.65 -5.50 17.06
CA MET A 172 13.59 -4.80 16.32
C MET A 172 13.65 -5.05 14.81
N VAL A 173 14.85 -5.05 14.19
CA VAL A 173 15.02 -5.31 12.75
C VAL A 173 14.59 -6.75 12.43
N ALA A 174 15.05 -7.72 13.23
CA ALA A 174 14.67 -9.12 13.10
C ALA A 174 13.15 -9.33 13.33
N ALA A 175 12.57 -8.66 14.33
CA ALA A 175 11.14 -8.72 14.58
C ALA A 175 10.31 -8.16 13.42
N GLY A 176 10.73 -7.04 12.83
CA GLY A 176 10.13 -6.50 11.61
C GLY A 176 10.20 -7.46 10.42
N ALA A 177 11.37 -8.09 10.20
CA ALA A 177 11.52 -9.09 9.14
C ALA A 177 10.60 -10.31 9.35
N THR A 178 10.52 -10.84 10.57
CA THR A 178 9.61 -11.96 10.90
C THR A 178 8.14 -11.58 10.89
N LEU A 179 7.79 -10.29 11.04
CA LEU A 179 6.43 -9.78 10.88
C LEU A 179 6.02 -9.77 9.41
N ILE A 180 6.85 -9.20 8.53
CA ILE A 180 6.59 -9.20 7.08
C ILE A 180 6.56 -10.63 6.52
N ALA A 181 7.45 -11.51 6.99
CA ALA A 181 7.43 -12.93 6.64
C ALA A 181 6.12 -13.62 7.06
N ALA A 182 5.57 -13.30 8.24
CA ALA A 182 4.30 -13.85 8.71
C ALA A 182 3.09 -13.30 7.94
N VAL A 183 3.12 -12.02 7.56
CA VAL A 183 2.12 -11.43 6.65
C VAL A 183 2.13 -12.17 5.30
N ARG A 184 3.31 -12.37 4.69
CA ARG A 184 3.43 -13.14 3.44
C ARG A 184 2.94 -14.58 3.59
N ALA A 185 3.24 -15.25 4.70
CA ALA A 185 2.82 -16.62 4.94
C ALA A 185 1.29 -16.76 5.08
N ARG A 186 0.65 -15.82 5.79
CA ARG A 186 -0.81 -15.80 6.02
C ARG A 186 -1.60 -15.32 4.80
N PHE A 187 -1.04 -14.40 4.01
CA PHE A 187 -1.69 -13.78 2.85
C PHE A 187 -0.85 -13.97 1.56
N PRO A 188 -0.62 -15.21 1.09
CA PRO A 188 0.39 -15.49 0.07
C PRO A 188 0.15 -14.81 -1.29
N LYS A 189 -1.11 -14.54 -1.64
CA LYS A 189 -1.51 -13.84 -2.88
C LYS A 189 -1.54 -12.31 -2.77
N PHE A 190 -1.54 -11.78 -1.55
CA PHE A 190 -1.70 -10.36 -1.29
C PHE A 190 -0.41 -9.62 -1.64
N ARG A 191 -0.52 -8.48 -2.32
CA ARG A 191 0.66 -7.73 -2.75
C ARG A 191 1.29 -7.00 -1.56
N ILE A 192 2.62 -6.98 -1.51
CA ILE A 192 3.34 -6.24 -0.47
C ILE A 192 4.32 -5.30 -1.14
N MET A 193 4.09 -4.00 -0.95
CA MET A 193 5.05 -2.93 -1.20
C MET A 193 5.68 -2.53 0.12
N LEU A 194 7.01 -2.40 0.17
CA LEU A 194 7.73 -1.89 1.33
C LEU A 194 8.28 -0.51 1.01
N ASN A 195 8.01 0.48 1.86
CA ASN A 195 8.73 1.73 1.87
C ASN A 195 10.05 1.55 2.62
N ARG A 196 11.15 1.73 1.90
CA ARG A 196 12.52 1.58 2.41
C ARG A 196 12.74 0.30 3.26
N GLY A 197 12.90 0.44 4.58
CA GLY A 197 13.14 -0.66 5.52
C GLY A 197 14.47 -1.37 5.24
N TYR A 198 15.51 -0.64 4.85
CA TYR A 198 16.67 -1.22 4.17
C TYR A 198 17.47 -2.24 5.01
N ALA A 199 17.51 -2.09 6.34
CA ALA A 199 18.10 -3.09 7.23
C ALA A 199 17.41 -4.46 7.18
N LEU A 200 16.11 -4.52 6.81
CA LEU A 200 15.32 -5.75 6.74
C LEU A 200 15.45 -6.47 5.39
N LEU A 201 15.91 -5.79 4.34
CA LEU A 201 15.97 -6.33 2.98
C LEU A 201 16.75 -7.64 2.80
N PRO A 202 17.81 -7.97 3.58
CA PRO A 202 18.48 -9.26 3.46
C PRO A 202 17.54 -10.46 3.56
N ASP A 203 16.54 -10.39 4.44
CA ASP A 203 15.55 -11.44 4.70
C ASP A 203 14.19 -11.17 4.03
N VAL A 204 13.84 -9.89 3.85
CA VAL A 204 12.51 -9.46 3.39
C VAL A 204 12.39 -9.36 1.86
N ALA A 205 13.48 -9.11 1.12
CA ALA A 205 13.40 -8.94 -0.35
C ALA A 205 12.69 -10.11 -1.09
N PRO A 206 12.86 -11.40 -0.72
CA PRO A 206 12.12 -12.52 -1.32
C PRO A 206 10.65 -12.64 -0.91
N LYS A 207 10.15 -11.77 -0.02
CA LYS A 207 8.79 -11.80 0.55
C LYS A 207 7.91 -10.64 0.05
N ILE A 208 8.46 -9.66 -0.65
CA ILE A 208 7.77 -8.46 -1.14
C ILE A 208 7.63 -8.47 -2.67
N ASP A 209 6.60 -7.81 -3.20
CA ASP A 209 6.37 -7.65 -4.63
C ASP A 209 6.94 -6.31 -5.15
N TYR A 210 6.97 -5.26 -4.30
CA TYR A 210 7.45 -3.92 -4.65
C TYR A 210 8.35 -3.36 -3.54
N LEU A 211 9.33 -2.53 -3.89
CA LEU A 211 10.18 -1.79 -2.97
C LEU A 211 10.28 -0.33 -3.43
N LEU A 212 10.03 0.60 -2.51
CA LEU A 212 10.11 2.04 -2.74
C LEU A 212 11.41 2.64 -2.18
N GLY A 213 12.03 3.54 -2.95
CA GLY A 213 12.90 4.59 -2.46
C GLY A 213 12.17 5.93 -2.42
N GLU A 214 12.23 6.63 -1.28
CA GLU A 214 11.53 7.90 -1.02
C GLU A 214 12.27 8.72 0.04
N ALA A 215 12.59 10.00 -0.11
CA ALA A 215 12.81 10.72 -1.34
C ALA A 215 14.05 10.16 -2.05
N MET A 216 14.01 10.10 -3.39
CA MET A 216 15.03 9.45 -4.20
C MET A 216 16.02 10.45 -4.80
N ALA A 217 15.54 11.44 -5.55
CA ALA A 217 16.31 12.54 -6.14
C ALA A 217 15.83 13.93 -5.68
N SER A 218 14.64 14.07 -5.09
CA SER A 218 14.11 15.35 -4.63
C SER A 218 13.18 15.22 -3.42
N ARG A 219 13.34 16.13 -2.45
CA ARG A 219 12.61 16.09 -1.17
C ARG A 219 11.98 17.42 -0.79
N TRP A 220 11.05 17.38 0.16
CA TRP A 220 10.77 18.52 1.02
C TRP A 220 11.83 18.64 2.12
N ASN A 221 12.41 19.82 2.28
CA ASN A 221 13.26 20.16 3.41
C ASN A 221 12.40 20.78 4.53
N PHE A 222 12.18 20.05 5.61
CA PHE A 222 11.34 20.49 6.74
C PHE A 222 11.89 21.73 7.47
N ALA A 223 13.22 21.90 7.54
CA ALA A 223 13.84 23.05 8.18
C ALA A 223 13.75 24.31 7.29
N ALA A 224 14.06 24.17 5.99
CA ALA A 224 14.03 25.27 5.04
C ALA A 224 12.63 25.55 4.43
N LYS A 225 11.64 24.67 4.70
CA LYS A 225 10.26 24.71 4.19
C LYS A 225 10.17 24.94 2.67
N ARG A 226 10.97 24.21 1.92
CA ARG A 226 11.02 24.24 0.45
C ARG A 226 11.40 22.88 -0.12
N TYR A 227 11.08 22.66 -1.39
CA TYR A 227 11.62 21.53 -2.16
C TYR A 227 13.11 21.73 -2.47
N GLU A 228 13.87 20.64 -2.53
CA GLU A 228 15.28 20.64 -2.92
C GLU A 228 15.70 19.32 -3.57
N LEU A 229 16.62 19.41 -4.53
CA LEU A 229 17.26 18.24 -5.13
C LEU A 229 18.26 17.64 -4.13
N LEU A 230 18.39 16.32 -4.16
CA LEU A 230 19.37 15.56 -3.40
C LEU A 230 20.68 15.44 -4.18
N GLY A 231 21.79 15.18 -3.47
CA GLY A 231 23.08 14.99 -4.10
C GLY A 231 23.19 13.65 -4.84
N GLU A 232 24.10 13.58 -5.81
CA GLU A 232 24.39 12.32 -6.52
C GLU A 232 24.77 11.17 -5.56
N SER A 233 25.43 11.49 -4.44
CA SER A 233 25.75 10.52 -3.38
C SER A 233 24.51 9.92 -2.72
N ASP A 234 23.49 10.73 -2.45
CA ASP A 234 22.27 10.31 -1.76
C ASP A 234 21.42 9.44 -2.69
N TRP A 235 21.28 9.87 -3.94
CA TRP A 235 20.61 9.11 -4.99
C TRP A 235 21.32 7.78 -5.27
N ALA A 236 22.66 7.79 -5.40
CA ALA A 236 23.43 6.58 -5.66
C ALA A 236 23.38 5.60 -4.48
N TRP A 237 23.41 6.08 -3.24
CA TRP A 237 23.22 5.26 -2.04
C TRP A 237 21.86 4.55 -2.06
N GLN A 238 20.79 5.28 -2.38
CA GLN A 238 19.43 4.74 -2.39
C GLN A 238 19.22 3.77 -3.56
N ALA A 239 19.66 4.15 -4.78
CA ALA A 239 19.69 3.28 -5.95
C ALA A 239 20.46 1.98 -5.70
N GLY A 240 21.56 2.03 -4.96
CA GLY A 240 22.34 0.86 -4.54
C GLY A 240 21.54 -0.12 -3.69
N ARG A 241 20.75 0.38 -2.71
CA ARG A 241 19.87 -0.46 -1.88
C ARG A 241 18.75 -1.11 -2.70
N LEU A 242 18.10 -0.37 -3.58
CA LEU A 242 17.07 -0.89 -4.49
C LEU A 242 17.63 -2.01 -5.39
N ARG A 243 18.82 -1.81 -5.98
CA ARG A 243 19.50 -2.82 -6.82
C ARG A 243 19.96 -4.04 -6.03
N ALA A 244 20.42 -3.86 -4.78
CA ALA A 244 20.78 -4.97 -3.91
C ALA A 244 19.56 -5.85 -3.52
N ALA A 245 18.39 -5.25 -3.33
CA ALA A 245 17.14 -6.00 -3.12
C ALA A 245 16.73 -6.77 -4.39
N ARG A 246 16.81 -6.13 -5.55
CA ARG A 246 16.57 -6.76 -6.88
C ARG A 246 17.46 -7.96 -7.13
N ALA A 247 18.73 -7.92 -6.73
CA ALA A 247 19.63 -9.06 -6.85
C ALA A 247 19.19 -10.28 -6.01
N ARG A 248 18.48 -10.06 -4.89
CA ARG A 248 17.89 -11.11 -4.04
C ARG A 248 16.51 -11.57 -4.51
N ASN A 249 15.77 -10.72 -5.22
CA ASN A 249 14.48 -11.01 -5.80
C ASN A 249 14.38 -10.41 -7.22
N PRO A 250 14.76 -11.16 -8.26
CA PRO A 250 14.70 -10.69 -9.65
C PRO A 250 13.28 -10.27 -10.09
N ALA A 251 12.22 -10.76 -9.43
CA ALA A 251 10.83 -10.47 -9.73
C ALA A 251 10.19 -9.36 -8.86
N LEU A 252 11.00 -8.61 -8.11
CA LEU A 252 10.60 -7.39 -7.39
C LEU A 252 10.06 -6.31 -8.36
N ALA A 253 9.63 -5.17 -7.85
CA ALA A 253 9.42 -3.96 -8.63
C ALA A 253 10.08 -2.81 -7.88
N LEU A 254 10.93 -2.04 -8.57
CA LEU A 254 11.66 -0.93 -7.98
C LEU A 254 10.93 0.35 -8.31
N MET A 255 10.37 0.96 -7.27
CA MET A 255 9.56 2.16 -7.32
C MET A 255 10.37 3.31 -6.70
N THR A 256 10.14 4.53 -7.16
CA THR A 256 10.80 5.73 -6.64
C THR A 256 9.78 6.85 -6.47
N LEU A 257 9.80 7.49 -5.30
CA LEU A 257 8.92 8.60 -4.94
C LEU A 257 9.76 9.83 -4.63
N ASP A 258 9.36 10.93 -5.24
CA ASP A 258 10.03 12.21 -5.20
C ASP A 258 9.05 13.34 -4.92
N TYR A 259 9.54 14.41 -4.29
CA TYR A 259 8.72 15.53 -3.85
C TYR A 259 9.17 16.84 -4.51
N TRP A 260 8.31 17.40 -5.37
CA TRP A 260 8.61 18.63 -6.10
C TRP A 260 7.43 19.61 -6.18
N ASN A 261 7.71 20.81 -6.68
CA ASN A 261 6.70 21.82 -7.00
C ASN A 261 5.91 21.42 -8.27
N PRO A 262 4.59 21.22 -8.21
CA PRO A 262 3.76 20.88 -9.36
C PRO A 262 3.84 21.84 -10.56
N ALA A 263 4.20 23.12 -10.32
CA ALA A 263 4.29 24.12 -11.38
C ALA A 263 5.57 23.98 -12.22
N ASP A 264 6.57 23.25 -11.75
CA ASP A 264 7.85 23.04 -12.43
C ASP A 264 7.85 21.70 -13.17
N THR A 265 7.09 21.68 -14.28
CA THR A 265 6.93 20.49 -15.12
C THR A 265 8.23 20.04 -15.78
N THR A 266 9.15 20.97 -16.04
CA THR A 266 10.49 20.69 -16.59
C THR A 266 11.31 19.85 -15.63
N GLN A 267 11.43 20.26 -14.36
CA GLN A 267 12.17 19.49 -13.37
C GLN A 267 11.48 18.16 -13.06
N ILE A 268 10.13 18.13 -13.01
CA ILE A 268 9.38 16.87 -12.85
C ILE A 268 9.73 15.90 -14.00
N ALA A 269 9.65 16.33 -15.26
CA ALA A 269 10.01 15.50 -16.40
C ALA A 269 11.45 14.98 -16.35
N ALA A 270 12.40 15.81 -15.86
CA ALA A 270 13.79 15.39 -15.67
C ALA A 270 13.95 14.31 -14.59
N LEU A 271 13.19 14.36 -13.49
CA LEU A 271 13.17 13.31 -12.46
C LEU A 271 12.63 11.99 -13.04
N TYR A 272 11.46 12.04 -13.71
CA TYR A 272 10.88 10.87 -14.40
C TYR A 272 11.86 10.25 -15.41
N ALA A 273 12.59 11.06 -16.19
CA ALA A 273 13.58 10.59 -17.16
C ALA A 273 14.79 9.93 -16.48
N ARG A 274 15.37 10.59 -15.45
CA ARG A 274 16.52 10.08 -14.67
C ARG A 274 16.23 8.69 -14.09
N GLU A 275 15.06 8.52 -13.49
CA GLU A 275 14.74 7.29 -12.76
C GLU A 275 14.36 6.13 -13.68
N ARG A 276 13.67 6.42 -14.79
CA ARG A 276 13.45 5.41 -15.86
C ARG A 276 14.75 4.95 -16.50
N ALA A 277 15.68 5.86 -16.79
CA ALA A 277 17.00 5.51 -17.30
C ALA A 277 17.82 4.64 -16.32
N ALA A 278 17.50 4.72 -15.02
CA ALA A 278 18.10 3.91 -13.97
C ALA A 278 17.40 2.54 -13.72
N GLY A 279 16.31 2.24 -14.43
CA GLY A 279 15.52 1.02 -14.29
C GLY A 279 14.44 1.06 -13.20
N PHE A 280 13.96 2.25 -12.82
CA PHE A 280 12.95 2.44 -11.77
C PHE A 280 11.60 2.89 -12.33
N SER A 281 10.56 2.74 -11.50
CA SER A 281 9.21 3.25 -11.74
C SER A 281 8.97 4.53 -10.93
N PRO A 282 9.18 5.73 -11.50
CA PRO A 282 9.00 7.02 -10.82
C PRO A 282 7.53 7.38 -10.54
N TYR A 283 7.32 8.10 -9.43
CA TYR A 283 6.16 8.97 -9.19
C TYR A 283 6.66 10.23 -8.48
N VAL A 284 6.31 11.42 -9.00
CA VAL A 284 6.67 12.70 -8.40
C VAL A 284 5.40 13.37 -7.87
N ALA A 285 5.41 13.77 -6.60
CA ALA A 285 4.24 14.24 -5.87
C ALA A 285 4.49 15.51 -5.05
N THR A 286 3.45 16.00 -4.38
CA THR A 286 3.56 16.97 -3.27
C THR A 286 3.80 16.20 -1.95
N LEU A 287 4.41 16.85 -0.96
CA LEU A 287 4.66 16.24 0.36
C LEU A 287 3.39 15.69 1.02
N ALA A 288 2.25 16.36 0.84
CA ALA A 288 1.00 16.01 1.48
C ALA A 288 0.40 14.69 0.95
N LEU A 289 0.79 14.25 -0.26
CA LEU A 289 0.22 13.09 -0.95
C LEU A 289 -1.33 13.11 -0.97
N ASP A 290 -1.94 14.29 -0.95
CA ASP A 290 -3.38 14.51 -0.75
C ASP A 290 -4.22 14.53 -2.04
N ARG A 291 -3.55 14.26 -3.17
CA ARG A 291 -4.13 14.11 -4.50
C ARG A 291 -3.15 13.38 -5.43
N LEU A 292 -3.67 12.76 -6.48
CA LEU A 292 -2.84 12.25 -7.58
C LEU A 292 -2.26 13.40 -8.40
N MET A 293 -0.95 13.34 -8.65
CA MET A 293 -0.26 14.25 -9.56
C MET A 293 -0.18 13.63 -10.96
N PRO A 294 -0.66 14.30 -12.02
CA PRO A 294 -0.41 13.84 -13.38
C PRO A 294 1.08 13.98 -13.70
N GLU A 295 1.65 12.95 -14.35
CA GLU A 295 2.93 13.08 -15.03
C GLU A 295 2.80 14.11 -16.17
N PRO A 296 3.72 15.08 -16.31
CA PRO A 296 3.71 16.02 -17.42
C PRO A 296 3.82 15.29 -18.77
N THR A 297 2.88 15.56 -19.67
CA THR A 297 3.04 15.23 -21.09
C THR A 297 4.03 16.22 -21.70
N GLY A 298 5.13 15.71 -22.27
CA GLY A 298 6.08 16.50 -23.05
C GLY A 298 5.53 16.95 -24.39
#